data_AF-M4X0V6-F1
#
_entry.id   AF-M4X0V6-F1
#
_cell.length_a   1.000
_cell.length_b   1.000
_cell.length_c   1.000
_cell.angle_alpha   90.00
_cell.angle_beta   90.00
_cell.angle_gamma   90.00
#
_symmetry.space_group_name_H-M   'P 1'
#
loop_
_entity.id
_entity.type
_entity.pdbx_description
1 polymer ?
#
loop_
_entity_poly.entity_id
_entity_poly.type
_entity_poly.pdbx_seq_one_letter_code
_entity_poly.pdbx_strand_id
1 'polypeptide(L)' 'MNRALALLTLITPLWLAGCSSQSAPRPEPYSNDEVKSFALKILGSSNMSDELYAKYRRALTEPREDGRSGS' A
#
# COMPACT_ATOMS: atom_id res chain seq x y z
N MET A 1 -43.53 19.91 -21.71
CA MET A 1 -42.61 20.13 -20.58
C MET A 1 -41.92 18.85 -20.09
N ASN A 2 -42.42 17.65 -20.42
CA ASN A 2 -41.93 16.38 -19.84
C ASN A 2 -40.65 15.85 -20.51
N ARG A 3 -40.35 16.29 -21.74
CA ARG A 3 -39.15 15.87 -22.50
C ARG A 3 -37.85 16.40 -21.90
N ALA A 4 -37.86 17.66 -21.43
CA ALA A 4 -36.69 18.26 -20.78
C ALA A 4 -36.38 17.58 -19.43
N LEU A 5 -37.42 17.24 -18.67
CA LEU A 5 -37.28 16.51 -17.41
C LEU A 5 -36.70 15.11 -17.63
N ALA A 6 -37.18 14.40 -18.66
CA ALA A 6 -36.67 13.08 -19.04
C ALA A 6 -35.20 13.09 -19.48
N LEU A 7 -34.79 14.14 -20.22
CA LEU A 7 -33.39 14.35 -20.59
C LEU A 7 -32.51 14.62 -19.36
N LEU A 8 -33.00 15.46 -18.44
CA LEU A 8 -32.28 15.77 -17.21
C LEU A 8 -32.07 14.50 -16.37
N THR A 9 -33.10 13.69 -16.18
CA THR A 9 -33.00 12.42 -15.43
C THR A 9 -32.04 11.40 -16.05
N LEU A 10 -31.82 11.47 -17.38
CA LEU A 10 -30.91 10.55 -18.07
C LEU A 10 -29.44 11.01 -17.98
N ILE A 11 -29.20 12.32 -17.92
CA ILE A 11 -27.85 12.91 -17.95
C ILE A 11 -27.22 12.93 -16.55
N THR A 12 -28.01 13.15 -15.49
CA THR A 12 -27.52 13.17 -14.10
C THR A 12 -26.74 11.91 -13.70
N PRO A 13 -27.20 10.67 -13.94
CA PRO A 13 -26.45 9.47 -13.55
C PRO A 13 -25.15 9.30 -14.33
N LEU A 14 -25.06 9.77 -15.58
CA LEU A 14 -23.82 9.74 -16.36
C LEU A 14 -22.74 10.65 -15.77
N TRP A 15 -23.12 11.84 -15.30
CA TRP A 15 -22.20 12.78 -14.65
C TRP A 15 -21.73 12.26 -13.28
N LEU A 16 -22.61 11.63 -12.50
CA LEU A 16 -22.25 11.05 -11.20
C LEU A 16 -21.33 9.82 -11.34
N ALA A 17 -21.54 8.98 -12.35
CA ALA A 17 -20.68 7.83 -12.61
C ALA A 17 -19.24 8.26 -12.97
N GLY A 18 -19.07 9.38 -13.67
CA GLY A 18 -17.75 9.95 -13.99
C GLY A 18 -16.98 10.45 -12.77
N CYS A 19 -17.65 11.01 -11.76
CA CYS A 19 -17.00 11.51 -10.54
C CYS A 19 -16.54 10.39 -9.57
N SER A 20 -17.13 9.20 -9.64
CA SER A 20 -16.70 8.04 -8.83
C SER A 20 -15.63 7.19 -9.54
N SER A 21 -15.38 7.45 -10.83
CA SER A 21 -14.48 6.64 -11.66
C SER A 21 -13.00 6.99 -11.50
N GLN A 22 -12.61 7.68 -10.41
CA GLN A 22 -11.20 7.81 -10.09
C GLN A 22 -10.68 6.43 -9.72
N SER A 23 -10.06 5.75 -10.69
CA SER A 23 -9.32 4.52 -10.46
C SER A 23 -8.31 4.85 -9.36
N ALA A 24 -8.52 4.28 -8.17
CA ALA A 24 -7.59 4.46 -7.07
C ALA A 24 -6.19 4.13 -7.61
N PRO A 25 -5.19 5.00 -7.40
CA PRO A 25 -3.83 4.70 -7.80
C PRO A 25 -3.51 3.30 -7.29
N ARG A 26 -3.18 2.37 -8.18
CA ARG A 26 -2.69 1.06 -7.75
C ARG A 26 -1.41 1.36 -6.97
N PRO A 27 -1.36 1.11 -5.66
CA PRO A 27 -0.13 1.36 -4.93
C PRO A 27 0.91 0.40 -5.49
N GLU A 28 2.01 0.95 -6.01
CA GLU A 28 3.16 0.15 -6.39
C GLU A 28 3.61 -0.67 -5.16
N PRO A 29 3.97 -1.95 -5.34
CA PRO A 29 4.53 -2.74 -4.24
C PRO A 29 5.77 -2.04 -3.68
N TYR A 30 5.86 -1.94 -2.35
CA TYR A 30 7.04 -1.39 -1.70
C TYR A 30 8.28 -2.22 -2.02
N SER A 31 9.38 -1.54 -2.28
CA SER A 31 10.69 -2.19 -2.42
C SER A 31 11.13 -2.84 -1.11
N ASN A 32 12.02 -3.83 -1.20
CA ASN A 32 12.59 -4.47 -0.02
C ASN A 32 13.28 -3.47 0.92
N ASP A 33 13.89 -2.42 0.37
CA ASP A 33 14.57 -1.39 1.17
C ASP A 33 13.59 -0.48 1.91
N GLU A 34 12.47 -0.14 1.28
CA GLU A 34 11.38 0.60 1.93
C GLU A 34 10.75 -0.23 3.07
N VAL A 35 10.53 -1.52 2.84
CA VAL A 35 9.99 -2.42 3.87
C VAL A 35 10.98 -2.58 5.03
N LYS A 36 12.27 -2.76 4.75
CA LYS A 36 13.31 -2.90 5.79
C LYS A 36 13.47 -1.62 6.61
N SER A 37 13.54 -0.46 5.96
CA SER A 37 13.68 0.83 6.65
C SER A 37 12.45 1.13 7.53
N PHE A 38 11.25 0.83 7.04
CA PHE A 38 10.02 0.93 7.82
C PHE A 38 10.05 -0.02 9.03
N ALA A 39 10.39 -1.29 8.84
CA ALA A 39 10.45 -2.27 9.91
C ALA A 39 11.45 -1.87 11.01
N LEU A 40 12.64 -1.38 10.64
CA LEU A 40 13.64 -0.90 11.59
C LEU A 40 13.16 0.33 12.38
N LYS A 41 12.42 1.24 11.75
CA LYS A 41 11.82 2.40 12.43
C LYS A 41 10.82 1.97 13.50
N ILE A 42 9.90 1.07 13.16
CA ILE A 42 8.91 0.55 14.12
C ILE A 42 9.60 -0.24 15.24
N LEU A 43 10.60 -1.06 14.88
CA LEU A 43 11.39 -1.81 15.83
C LEU A 43 12.07 -0.91 16.87
N GLY A 44 12.69 0.19 16.42
CA GLY A 44 13.35 1.17 17.30
C GLY A 44 12.39 1.91 18.24
N SER A 45 11.10 1.98 17.91
CA SER A 45 10.07 2.62 18.76
C SER A 45 9.38 1.66 19.73
N SER A 46 9.65 0.36 19.63
CA SER A 46 8.97 -0.67 20.40
C SER A 46 9.58 -0.82 21.80
N ASN A 47 8.76 -1.02 22.82
CA ASN A 47 9.23 -1.32 24.17
C ASN A 47 9.43 -2.83 24.33
N MET A 48 10.60 -3.33 23.94
CA MET A 48 10.98 -4.74 24.02
C MET A 48 12.30 -4.93 24.75
N SER A 49 12.61 -6.17 25.16
CA SER A 49 13.91 -6.48 25.76
C SER A 49 15.05 -6.37 24.75
N ASP A 50 16.25 -6.06 25.24
CA ASP A 50 17.46 -5.93 24.43
C ASP A 50 17.75 -7.19 23.60
N GLU A 51 17.50 -8.37 24.17
CA GLU A 51 17.68 -9.65 23.49
C GLU A 51 16.74 -9.78 22.27
N LEU A 52 15.46 -9.46 22.45
CA LEU A 52 14.48 -9.50 21.36
C LEU A 52 14.80 -8.43 20.31
N TYR A 53 15.16 -7.23 20.74
CA TYR A 53 15.57 -6.15 19.84
C TYR A 53 16.76 -6.57 18.97
N ALA A 54 17.81 -7.12 19.59
CA ALA A 54 19.01 -7.57 18.90
C ALA A 54 18.68 -8.67 17.88
N LYS A 55 17.84 -9.64 18.25
CA LYS A 55 17.40 -10.72 17.35
C LYS A 55 16.67 -10.18 16.12
N TYR A 56 15.71 -9.28 16.31
CA TYR A 56 14.93 -8.74 15.19
C TYR A 56 15.74 -7.77 14.32
N ARG A 57 16.58 -6.94 14.94
CA ARG A 57 17.48 -6.06 14.19
C ARG A 57 18.41 -6.86 13.30
N ARG A 58 19.02 -7.92 13.85
CA ARG A 58 19.86 -8.85 13.11
C ARG A 58 19.14 -9.44 11.90
N ALA A 59 17.93 -9.97 12.09
CA ALA A 59 17.13 -10.55 11.01
C ALA A 59 16.76 -9.55 9.89
N LEU A 60 16.65 -8.25 10.21
CA LEU A 60 16.34 -7.20 9.24
C LEU A 60 17.57 -6.64 8.51
N THR A 61 18.76 -6.72 9.12
CA THR A 61 20.00 -6.14 8.57
C THR A 61 20.93 -7.15 7.94
N GLU A 62 20.87 -8.42 8.35
CA GLU A 62 21.72 -9.43 7.75
C GLU A 62 21.27 -9.73 6.31
N PRO A 63 22.21 -9.78 5.35
CA PRO A 63 21.89 -10.25 4.02
C PRO A 63 21.37 -11.68 4.17
N ARG A 64 20.15 -11.89 3.69
CA ARG A 64 19.62 -13.24 3.61
C ARG A 64 20.45 -13.94 2.55
N GLU A 65 21.11 -15.03 2.92
CA GLU A 65 21.69 -15.92 1.92
C GLU A 65 20.52 -16.58 1.20
N ASP A 66 20.06 -15.91 0.14
CA ASP A 66 19.04 -16.39 -0.76
C ASP A 66 19.68 -17.52 -1.60
N GLY A 67 19.89 -18.67 -0.96
CA GLY A 67 20.29 -19.93 -1.61
C GLY A 67 19.20 -20.51 -2.52
N ARG A 68 18.52 -19.66 -3.30
CA ARG A 68 17.67 -20.06 -4.43
C ARG A 68 17.49 -18.92 -5.43
N SER A 69 18.61 -18.46 -5.99
CA SER A 69 18.64 -18.29 -7.45
C SER A 69 18.69 -19.70 -8.03
N GLY A 70 17.56 -20.21 -8.52
CA GLY A 70 17.41 -21.59 -8.91
C GLY A 70 16.38 -21.75 -10.02
N SER A 71 16.83 -21.37 -11.23
CA SER A 71 16.39 -21.73 -12.58
C SER A 71 14.98 -21.39 -13.04
#